data_AF-C1KV00-F1
#
_entry.id   AF-C1KV00-F1
#
_cell.length_a   1.000
_cell.length_b   1.000
_cell.length_c   1.000
_cell.angle_alpha   90.00
_cell.angle_beta   90.00
_cell.angle_gamma   90.00
#
_symmetry.space_group_name_H-M   'P 1'
#
loop_
_entity.id
_entity.type
_entity.pdbx_description
1 polymer ?
#
loop_
_entity_poly.entity_id
_entity_poly.type
_entity_poly.pdbx_seq_one_letter_code
_entity_poly.pdbx_strand_id
1 'polypeptide(L)'
;YLSEAAIKKTQQMLKTVCSKKHSVEEDVFTDIKKGIFPENNNNIKCYFACNFKTMQMINQKGTLDKKLFKDKMSMMAPPNIYNILLPAIEQCIGIDKGEELCQSSYNFIKCAHRVDPKSLEYLPL
;
A
#
# COMPACT_ATOMS: atom_id res chain seq x y z
N TYR A 1 4.30 1.21 -18.57
CA TYR A 1 3.73 0.29 -17.57
C TYR A 1 4.62 -0.95 -17.46
N LEU A 2 4.62 -1.58 -16.31
CA LEU A 2 5.33 -2.82 -16.02
C LEU A 2 4.50 -4.03 -16.46
N SER A 3 5.17 -5.14 -16.80
CA SER A 3 4.50 -6.43 -16.94
C SER A 3 4.06 -6.96 -15.58
N GLU A 4 3.10 -7.90 -15.55
CA GLU A 4 2.68 -8.55 -14.30
C GLU A 4 3.86 -9.22 -13.56
N ALA A 5 4.78 -9.83 -14.31
CA ALA A 5 6.00 -10.40 -13.74
C ALA A 5 6.88 -9.34 -13.08
N ALA A 6 7.00 -8.15 -13.69
CA ALA A 6 7.74 -7.04 -13.11
C ALA A 6 7.03 -6.46 -11.87
N ILE A 7 5.70 -6.37 -11.86
CA ILE A 7 4.92 -5.97 -10.67
C ILE A 7 5.18 -6.95 -9.52
N LYS A 8 5.08 -8.25 -9.77
CA LYS A 8 5.38 -9.29 -8.77
C LYS A 8 6.82 -9.21 -8.25
N LYS A 9 7.79 -8.95 -9.13
CA LYS A 9 9.19 -8.75 -8.74
C LYS A 9 9.37 -7.51 -7.86
N THR A 10 8.65 -6.42 -8.14
CA THR A 10 8.63 -5.24 -7.29
C THR A 10 8.05 -5.55 -5.91
N GLN A 11 6.91 -6.26 -5.83
CA GLN A 11 6.31 -6.70 -4.56
C GLN A 11 7.28 -7.57 -3.75
N GLN A 12 7.94 -8.55 -4.38
CA GLN A 12 8.95 -9.39 -3.72
C GLN A 12 10.15 -8.57 -3.19
N MET A 13 10.62 -7.61 -3.97
CA MET A 13 11.70 -6.71 -3.55
C MET A 13 11.28 -5.89 -2.33
N LEU A 14 10.08 -5.31 -2.36
CA LEU A 14 9.57 -4.52 -1.25
C LEU A 14 9.36 -5.36 0.01
N LYS A 15 8.79 -6.56 -0.12
CA LYS A 15 8.68 -7.54 0.97
C LYS A 15 10.04 -7.82 1.59
N THR A 16 11.05 -8.11 0.77
CA THR A 16 12.42 -8.34 1.25
C THR A 16 13.00 -7.13 2.00
N VAL A 17 12.79 -5.92 1.50
CA VAL A 17 13.33 -4.69 2.11
C VAL A 17 12.59 -4.33 3.39
N CYS A 18 11.27 -4.41 3.40
CA CYS A 18 10.44 -3.93 4.49
C CYS A 18 10.27 -4.96 5.61
N SER A 19 10.29 -6.27 5.32
CA SER A 19 10.32 -7.31 6.36
C SER A 19 11.58 -7.28 7.21
N LYS A 20 12.72 -6.78 6.67
CA LYS A 20 13.94 -6.55 7.47
C LYS A 20 13.79 -5.43 8.51
N LYS A 21 12.88 -4.48 8.27
CA LYS A 21 12.64 -3.34 9.18
C LYS A 21 11.48 -3.59 10.12
N HIS A 22 10.47 -4.31 9.64
CA HIS A 22 9.25 -4.61 10.37
C HIS A 22 8.92 -6.09 10.13
N SER A 23 9.23 -6.94 11.10
CA SER A 23 8.95 -8.38 11.01
C SER A 23 7.45 -8.61 11.09
N VAL A 24 6.91 -9.25 10.06
CA VAL A 24 5.49 -9.57 9.94
C VAL A 24 5.38 -11.03 9.50
N GLU A 25 4.61 -11.80 10.25
CA GLU A 25 4.33 -13.20 9.97
C GLU A 25 3.43 -13.34 8.72
N GLU A 26 3.55 -14.46 8.00
CA GLU A 26 2.82 -14.67 6.74
C GLU A 26 1.29 -14.77 6.93
N ASP A 27 0.86 -15.24 8.10
CA ASP A 27 -0.55 -15.33 8.48
C ASP A 27 -1.21 -13.95 8.57
N VAL A 28 -0.50 -12.92 9.05
CA VAL A 28 -0.99 -11.53 9.11
C VAL A 28 -1.31 -11.01 7.70
N PHE A 29 -0.48 -11.32 6.71
CA PHE A 29 -0.78 -10.95 5.31
C PHE A 29 -1.98 -11.70 4.76
N THR A 30 -2.12 -12.97 5.15
CA THR A 30 -3.27 -13.80 4.76
C THR A 30 -4.57 -13.27 5.36
N ASP A 31 -4.54 -12.83 6.61
CA ASP A 31 -5.66 -12.21 7.31
C ASP A 31 -6.08 -10.89 6.65
N ILE A 32 -5.11 -10.03 6.31
CA ILE A 32 -5.40 -8.76 5.64
C ILE A 32 -6.07 -8.98 4.27
N LYS A 33 -5.64 -9.98 3.51
CA LYS A 33 -6.31 -10.34 2.24
C LYS A 33 -7.76 -10.77 2.45
N LYS A 34 -8.06 -11.40 3.59
CA LYS A 34 -9.42 -11.79 4.01
C LYS A 34 -10.22 -10.64 4.63
N GLY A 35 -9.63 -9.45 4.77
CA GLY A 35 -10.27 -8.30 5.42
C GLY A 35 -10.18 -8.31 6.95
N ILE A 36 -9.31 -9.15 7.52
CA ILE A 36 -9.03 -9.19 8.96
C ILE A 36 -7.83 -8.29 9.23
N PHE A 37 -8.06 -7.19 9.93
CA PHE A 37 -7.09 -6.12 10.14
C PHE A 37 -6.67 -6.08 11.62
N PRO A 38 -5.48 -6.63 11.99
CA PRO A 38 -5.03 -6.65 13.38
C PRO A 38 -4.60 -5.26 13.88
N GLU A 39 -5.54 -4.54 14.49
CA GLU A 39 -5.38 -3.15 14.93
C GLU A 39 -4.20 -2.91 15.89
N ASN A 40 -3.80 -3.91 16.68
CA ASN A 40 -2.72 -3.78 17.66
C ASN A 40 -1.33 -4.17 17.11
N ASN A 41 -1.23 -4.55 15.84
CA ASN A 41 0.05 -4.96 15.24
C ASN A 41 0.74 -3.76 14.58
N ASN A 42 1.63 -3.08 15.32
CA ASN A 42 2.36 -1.93 14.77
C ASN A 42 3.36 -2.30 13.67
N ASN A 43 3.85 -3.54 13.64
CA ASN A 43 4.79 -3.98 12.59
C ASN A 43 4.12 -3.98 11.22
N ILE A 44 2.89 -4.49 11.10
CA ILE A 44 2.21 -4.49 9.78
C ILE A 44 1.85 -3.08 9.32
N LYS A 45 1.46 -2.19 10.24
CA LYS A 45 1.22 -0.77 9.95
C LYS A 45 2.46 -0.11 9.36
N CYS A 46 3.60 -0.27 10.04
CA CYS A 46 4.85 0.31 9.60
C CYS A 46 5.49 -0.43 8.40
N TYR A 47 5.18 -1.70 8.20
CA TYR A 47 5.53 -2.42 6.98
C TYR A 47 4.90 -1.74 5.76
N PHE A 48 3.60 -1.41 5.78
CA PHE A 48 2.97 -0.68 4.68
C PHE A 48 3.55 0.72 4.49
N ALA A 49 3.84 1.44 5.58
CA ALA A 49 4.53 2.73 5.48
C ALA A 49 5.92 2.61 4.82
N CYS A 50 6.68 1.57 5.15
CA CYS A 50 7.96 1.29 4.52
C CYS A 50 7.82 1.07 3.01
N ASN A 51 6.80 0.34 2.57
CA ASN A 51 6.52 0.10 1.17
C ASN A 51 6.27 1.43 0.43
N PHE A 52 5.34 2.25 0.93
CA PHE A 52 5.02 3.55 0.31
C PHE A 52 6.19 4.53 0.32
N LYS A 53 7.01 4.50 1.38
CA LYS A 53 8.24 5.29 1.44
C LYS A 53 9.23 4.86 0.37
N THR A 54 9.46 3.55 0.23
CA THR A 54 10.37 2.98 -0.77
C THR A 54 9.93 3.31 -2.19
N MET A 55 8.61 3.34 -2.41
CA MET A 55 8.01 3.71 -3.69
C MET A 55 7.89 5.23 -3.92
N GLN A 56 8.39 6.05 -2.98
CA GLN A 56 8.36 7.52 -3.03
C GLN A 56 6.95 8.10 -3.18
N MET A 57 6.01 7.55 -2.42
CA MET A 57 4.60 7.95 -2.40
C MET A 57 4.25 8.87 -1.21
N ILE A 58 5.28 9.31 -0.49
CA ILE A 58 5.19 10.14 0.70
C ILE A 58 5.77 11.51 0.35
N ASN A 59 5.05 12.57 0.70
CA ASN A 59 5.54 13.93 0.48
C ASN A 59 6.63 14.31 1.49
N GLN A 60 7.20 15.51 1.32
CA GLN A 60 8.24 16.05 2.20
C GLN A 60 7.79 16.23 3.66
N LYS A 61 6.47 16.29 3.92
CA LYS A 61 5.89 16.39 5.26
C LYS A 61 5.71 15.02 5.93
N GLY A 62 6.08 13.93 5.26
CA GLY A 62 5.99 12.58 5.81
C GLY A 62 4.59 11.97 5.73
N THR A 63 3.67 12.52 4.93
CA THR A 63 2.32 11.98 4.75
C THR A 63 2.14 11.35 3.37
N LEU A 64 1.21 10.39 3.26
CA LEU A 64 0.79 9.88 1.96
C LEU A 64 0.26 11.02 1.09
N ASP A 65 0.67 11.04 -0.16
CA ASP A 65 0.30 12.10 -1.09
C ASP A 65 -0.46 11.55 -2.29
N LYS A 66 -1.68 12.03 -2.47
CA LYS A 66 -2.58 11.54 -3.51
C LYS A 66 -1.99 11.71 -4.92
N LYS A 67 -1.30 12.81 -5.18
CA LYS A 67 -0.69 13.07 -6.49
C LYS A 67 0.48 12.11 -6.72
N LEU A 68 1.37 11.95 -5.74
CA LEU A 68 2.49 11.02 -5.84
C LEU A 68 2.02 9.57 -6.04
N PHE A 69 0.97 9.15 -5.33
CA PHE A 69 0.37 7.82 -5.53
C PHE A 69 -0.14 7.62 -6.96
N LYS A 70 -0.92 8.57 -7.49
CA LYS A 70 -1.42 8.51 -8.88
C LYS A 70 -0.27 8.48 -9.89
N ASP A 71 0.72 9.34 -9.72
CA ASP A 71 1.87 9.43 -10.63
C ASP A 71 2.63 8.10 -10.65
N LYS A 72 2.95 7.54 -9.48
CA LYS A 72 3.65 6.24 -9.39
C LYS A 72 2.83 5.09 -9.94
N MET A 73 1.54 5.02 -9.61
CA MET A 73 0.67 3.94 -10.06
C MET A 73 0.39 4.00 -11.56
N SER A 74 0.18 5.19 -12.14
CA SER A 74 -0.01 5.35 -13.59
C SER A 74 1.25 5.04 -14.41
N MET A 75 2.45 5.25 -13.85
CA MET A 75 3.70 4.81 -14.48
C MET A 75 3.85 3.28 -14.49
N MET A 76 3.46 2.62 -13.40
CA MET A 76 3.73 1.19 -13.19
C MET A 76 2.60 0.29 -13.69
N ALA A 77 1.35 0.62 -13.42
CA ALA A 77 0.21 -0.23 -13.72
C ALA A 77 -0.24 -0.06 -15.19
N PRO A 78 -0.59 -1.15 -15.89
CA PRO A 78 -1.39 -1.09 -17.10
C PRO A 78 -2.73 -0.37 -16.86
N PRO A 79 -3.37 0.24 -17.88
CA PRO A 79 -4.59 1.03 -17.70
C PRO A 79 -5.74 0.30 -17.00
N ASN A 80 -5.96 -0.98 -17.30
CA ASN A 80 -7.00 -1.80 -16.67
C ASN A 80 -6.74 -2.01 -15.16
N ILE A 81 -5.47 -2.18 -14.76
CA ILE A 81 -5.09 -2.30 -13.33
C ILE A 81 -5.15 -0.93 -12.66
N TYR A 82 -4.70 0.13 -13.32
CA TYR A 82 -4.78 1.48 -12.77
C TYR A 82 -6.24 1.88 -12.47
N ASN A 83 -7.19 1.48 -13.31
CA ASN A 83 -8.61 1.71 -13.07
C ASN A 83 -9.17 0.97 -11.84
N ILE A 84 -8.57 -0.15 -11.43
CA ILE A 84 -8.90 -0.84 -10.18
C ILE A 84 -8.34 -0.07 -8.98
N LEU A 85 -7.13 0.48 -9.11
CA LEU A 85 -6.44 1.19 -8.03
C LEU A 85 -6.96 2.63 -7.82
N LEU A 86 -7.40 3.29 -8.89
CA LEU A 86 -7.77 4.70 -8.87
C LEU A 86 -8.89 5.02 -7.86
N PRO A 87 -10.00 4.28 -7.77
CA PRO A 87 -11.02 4.51 -6.75
C PRO A 87 -10.47 4.49 -5.32
N ALA A 88 -9.60 3.52 -5.00
CA ALA A 88 -8.97 3.44 -3.68
C ALA A 88 -8.06 4.65 -3.42
N ILE A 89 -7.25 5.07 -4.39
CA ILE A 89 -6.38 6.25 -4.27
C ILE A 89 -7.19 7.52 -4.05
N GLU A 90 -8.29 7.70 -4.80
CA GLU A 90 -9.14 8.89 -4.72
C GLU A 90 -9.90 8.97 -3.40
N GLN A 91 -10.46 7.85 -2.97
CA GLN A 91 -11.31 7.81 -1.78
C GLN A 91 -10.49 7.78 -0.51
N CYS A 92 -9.39 7.02 -0.47
CA CYS A 92 -8.74 6.67 0.80
C CYS A 92 -7.57 7.58 1.20
N ILE A 93 -6.91 8.26 0.26
CA ILE A 93 -5.76 9.10 0.60
C ILE A 93 -6.21 10.49 1.04
N GLY A 94 -5.76 10.89 2.23
CA GLY A 94 -6.04 12.20 2.82
C GLY A 94 -7.26 12.25 3.74
N ILE A 95 -7.89 11.10 4.01
CA ILE A 95 -8.95 10.98 5.03
C ILE A 95 -8.35 11.21 6.43
N ASP A 96 -7.22 10.58 6.72
CA ASP A 96 -6.63 10.54 8.06
C ASP A 96 -5.68 11.72 8.31
N LYS A 97 -6.22 12.93 8.32
CA LYS A 97 -5.42 14.13 8.59
C LYS A 97 -4.90 14.10 10.03
N GLY A 98 -3.57 14.14 10.18
CA GLY A 98 -2.90 14.24 11.48
C GLY A 98 -2.49 12.90 12.08
N GLU A 99 -2.89 11.78 11.47
CA GLU A 99 -2.39 10.46 11.86
C GLU A 99 -0.93 10.29 11.48
N GLU A 100 -0.20 9.53 12.30
CA GLU A 100 1.17 9.13 12.00
C GLU A 100 1.24 8.24 10.76
N LEU A 101 2.39 8.24 10.09
CA LEU A 101 2.55 7.61 8.78
C LEU A 101 2.22 6.10 8.79
N CYS A 102 2.61 5.37 9.84
CA CYS A 102 2.29 3.94 9.94
C CYS A 102 0.76 3.71 10.00
N GLN A 103 0.06 4.47 10.85
CA GLN A 103 -1.38 4.37 10.98
C GLN A 103 -2.09 4.81 9.69
N SER A 104 -1.68 5.93 9.10
CA SER A 104 -2.19 6.41 7.80
C SER A 104 -2.02 5.38 6.68
N SER A 105 -0.87 4.71 6.63
CA SER A 105 -0.58 3.67 5.63
C SER A 105 -1.47 2.45 5.82
N TYR A 106 -1.69 2.06 7.06
CA TYR A 106 -2.59 0.96 7.40
C TYR A 106 -4.05 1.27 7.07
N ASN A 107 -4.53 2.45 7.43
CA ASN A 107 -5.87 2.90 7.12
C ASN A 107 -6.11 2.99 5.61
N PHE A 108 -5.11 3.42 4.84
CA PHE A 108 -5.17 3.39 3.39
C PHE A 108 -5.40 1.95 2.87
N ILE A 109 -4.63 0.96 3.35
CA ILE A 109 -4.83 -0.45 2.94
C ILE A 109 -6.21 -0.97 3.33
N LYS A 110 -6.65 -0.68 4.56
CA LYS A 110 -7.99 -1.07 5.04
C LYS A 110 -9.10 -0.45 4.20
N CYS A 111 -8.97 0.83 3.88
CA CYS A 111 -9.92 1.53 3.02
C CYS A 111 -9.88 1.02 1.57
N ALA A 112 -8.69 0.75 1.02
CA ALA A 112 -8.52 0.23 -0.33
C ALA A 112 -9.19 -1.14 -0.48
N HIS A 113 -8.97 -2.05 0.48
CA HIS A 113 -9.66 -3.35 0.52
C HIS A 113 -11.19 -3.21 0.57
N ARG A 114 -11.70 -2.25 1.34
CA ARG A 114 -13.14 -1.96 1.39
C ARG A 114 -13.69 -1.45 0.06
N VAL A 115 -12.92 -0.63 -0.66
CA VAL A 115 -13.31 -0.09 -1.98
C VAL A 115 -13.31 -1.19 -3.04
N ASP A 116 -12.23 -1.96 -3.12
CA ASP A 116 -12.13 -3.17 -3.95
C ASP A 116 -11.05 -4.09 -3.37
N PRO A 117 -11.39 -5.30 -2.87
CA PRO A 117 -10.40 -6.23 -2.35
C PRO A 117 -9.28 -6.57 -3.35
N LYS A 118 -9.56 -6.52 -4.66
CA LYS A 118 -8.57 -6.77 -5.72
C LYS A 118 -7.48 -5.70 -5.75
N SER A 119 -7.70 -4.51 -5.19
CA SER A 119 -6.66 -3.48 -5.13
C SER A 119 -5.40 -3.99 -4.45
N LEU A 120 -5.53 -4.86 -3.43
CA LEU A 120 -4.40 -5.40 -2.69
C LEU A 120 -3.50 -6.32 -3.52
N GLU A 121 -4.02 -6.90 -4.61
CA GLU A 121 -3.23 -7.74 -5.53
C GLU A 121 -2.23 -6.91 -6.35
N TYR A 122 -2.56 -5.64 -6.59
CA TYR A 122 -1.82 -4.75 -7.49
C TYR A 122 -1.08 -3.63 -6.77
N LEU A 123 -1.39 -3.36 -5.50
CA LEU A 123 -0.63 -2.43 -4.69
C LEU A 123 0.80 -2.94 -4.43
N PRO A 124 1.77 -2.03 -4.24
CA PRO A 124 3.15 -2.38 -3.98
C PRO A 124 3.34 -2.80 -2.51
N LEU A 125 2.90 -4.02 -2.15
CA LEU A 125 2.87 -4.56 -0.78
C LEU A 125 3.56 -5.92 -0.68
#